data_AF-A0A9W4XZS0-F1
#
_entry.id   AF-A0A9W4XZS0-F1
#
_cell.length_a   1.000
_cell.length_b   1.000
_cell.length_c   1.000
_cell.angle_alpha   90.00
_cell.angle_beta   90.00
_cell.angle_gamma   90.00
#
_symmetry.space_group_name_H-M   'P 1'
#
loop_
_entity.id
_entity.type
_entity.pdbx_description
1 polymer ?
#
loop_
_entity_poly.entity_id
_entity_poly.type
_entity_poly.pdbx_seq_one_letter_code
_entity_poly.pdbx_strand_id
1 'polypeptide(L)'
;MGGAKRTTAAKKEKQAGPKGDAKKKKPDGVKRQAPDVAIDKAKAEGAVRSAKAVTASWLARQTNVRISTAGAFLRGLEAAGAVTVAGGRAGRRIYRPA
;
A
#
# COMPACT_ATOMS: atom_id res chain seq x y z
N MET A 1 32.11 21.56 -41.02
CA MET A 1 31.22 22.75 -40.92
C MET A 1 29.79 22.21 -40.87
N GLY A 2 29.01 22.28 -39.80
CA GLY A 2 28.81 23.37 -38.84
C GLY A 2 27.35 23.86 -38.97
N GLY A 3 26.38 23.06 -38.52
CA GLY A 3 24.95 23.38 -38.58
C GLY A 3 24.36 23.57 -37.18
N ALA A 4 24.32 24.83 -36.73
CA ALA A 4 23.99 25.25 -35.37
C ALA A 4 22.54 24.94 -34.97
N LYS A 5 22.35 24.11 -33.93
CA LYS A 5 21.11 24.09 -33.14
C LYS A 5 21.06 25.39 -32.31
N ARG A 6 20.21 26.34 -32.71
CA ARG A 6 19.94 27.56 -31.93
C ARG A 6 19.16 27.18 -30.68
N THR A 7 19.86 26.99 -29.55
CA THR A 7 19.25 27.04 -28.23
C THR A 7 18.91 28.49 -27.92
N THR A 8 17.62 28.79 -27.80
CA THR A 8 17.13 30.13 -27.46
C THR A 8 17.64 30.56 -26.09
N ALA A 9 18.15 31.79 -26.05
CA ALA A 9 18.82 32.46 -24.94
C ALA A 9 17.84 32.91 -23.85
N ALA A 10 17.24 31.97 -23.10
CA ALA A 10 16.33 32.31 -22.00
C ALA A 10 16.66 31.64 -20.65
N LYS A 11 17.72 30.85 -20.55
CA LYS A 11 18.18 30.30 -19.26
C LYS A 11 19.70 30.27 -19.16
N LYS A 12 20.31 31.45 -19.20
CA LYS A 12 21.72 31.62 -18.86
C LYS A 12 21.87 32.69 -17.78
N GLU A 13 21.27 32.48 -16.62
CA GLU A 13 21.64 33.24 -15.42
C GLU A 13 21.16 32.51 -14.16
N LYS A 14 21.99 31.57 -13.71
CA LYS A 14 22.41 31.36 -12.32
C LYS A 14 23.34 30.15 -12.30
N GLN A 15 24.60 30.44 -12.63
CA GLN A 15 25.73 29.63 -12.25
C GLN A 15 25.76 29.46 -10.72
N ALA A 16 26.12 28.26 -10.26
CA ALA A 16 27.10 27.98 -9.21
C ALA A 16 26.67 26.82 -8.29
N GLY A 17 27.46 25.74 -8.31
CA GLY A 17 27.60 24.81 -7.18
C GLY A 17 27.21 23.35 -7.45
N PRO A 18 28.15 22.39 -7.47
CA PRO A 18 27.84 20.98 -7.39
C PRO A 18 27.62 20.61 -5.92
N LYS A 19 26.36 20.59 -5.46
CA LYS A 19 26.03 20.05 -4.14
C LYS A 19 24.69 19.34 -4.13
N GLY A 20 24.78 18.03 -4.01
CA GLY A 20 23.89 17.24 -3.16
C GLY A 20 22.65 16.71 -3.86
N ASP A 21 22.66 15.40 -4.09
CA ASP A 21 21.50 14.53 -4.08
C ASP A 21 20.46 14.98 -3.04
N ALA A 22 19.48 15.78 -3.48
CA ALA A 22 18.27 16.03 -2.74
C ALA A 22 17.38 14.78 -2.85
N LYS A 23 17.84 13.67 -2.24
CA LYS A 23 16.98 12.60 -1.75
C LYS A 23 15.93 13.27 -0.88
N LYS A 24 14.73 13.44 -1.41
CA LYS A 24 13.53 13.78 -0.63
C LYS A 24 13.51 12.84 0.57
N LYS A 25 13.76 13.42 1.75
CA LYS A 25 13.71 12.77 3.05
C LYS A 25 12.42 11.96 3.12
N LYS A 26 12.55 10.63 3.13
CA LYS A 26 11.48 9.76 3.63
C LYS A 26 11.29 10.16 5.10
N PRO A 27 10.05 10.24 5.62
CA PRO A 27 9.88 10.36 7.06
C PRO A 27 10.49 9.12 7.71
N ASP A 28 11.62 9.32 8.37
CA ASP A 28 12.23 8.39 9.29
C ASP A 28 11.21 8.04 10.38
N GLY A 29 11.03 6.76 10.66
CA GLY A 29 10.48 6.32 11.94
C GLY A 29 9.19 5.50 11.96
N VAL A 30 8.62 5.06 10.83
CA VAL A 30 7.69 3.91 10.92
C VAL A 30 8.55 2.67 11.11
N LYS A 31 8.72 2.22 12.37
CA LYS A 31 9.30 0.90 12.68
C LYS A 31 8.58 -0.11 11.80
N ARG A 32 9.24 -0.56 10.74
CA ARG A 32 8.74 -1.61 9.85
C ARG A 32 8.86 -2.90 10.66
N GLN A 33 7.85 -3.17 11.48
CA GLN A 33 7.70 -4.48 12.10
C GLN A 33 7.66 -5.49 10.96
N ALA A 34 8.46 -6.54 11.07
CA ALA A 34 8.42 -7.64 10.12
C ALA A 34 7.00 -8.22 10.18
N PRO A 35 6.27 -8.25 9.05
CA PRO A 35 4.92 -8.80 9.05
C PRO A 35 5.02 -10.31 9.22
N ASP A 36 4.22 -10.86 10.12
CA ASP A 36 4.12 -12.29 10.31
C ASP A 36 3.46 -12.98 9.10
N VAL A 37 3.92 -14.19 8.80
CA VAL A 37 3.38 -15.02 7.72
C VAL A 37 2.10 -15.74 8.19
N ALA A 38 2.01 -16.06 9.48
CA ALA A 38 0.88 -16.73 10.08
C ALA A 38 -0.20 -15.72 10.53
N ILE A 39 -1.47 -16.03 10.24
CA ILE A 39 -2.61 -15.28 10.75
C ILE A 39 -3.08 -15.92 12.06
N ASP A 40 -3.22 -15.09 13.09
CA ASP A 40 -4.04 -15.42 14.25
C ASP A 40 -5.52 -15.33 13.83
N LYS A 41 -6.17 -16.50 13.71
CA LYS A 41 -7.55 -16.61 13.26
C LYS A 41 -8.52 -15.90 14.21
N ALA A 42 -8.33 -16.01 15.52
CA ALA A 42 -9.22 -15.43 16.51
C ALA A 42 -9.20 -13.90 16.43
N LYS A 43 -8.01 -13.32 16.31
CA LYS A 43 -7.85 -11.88 16.14
C LYS A 43 -8.41 -11.39 14.81
N ALA A 44 -8.22 -12.15 13.73
CA ALA A 44 -8.73 -11.80 12.40
C ALA A 44 -10.27 -11.83 12.33
N GLU A 45 -10.90 -12.86 12.89
CA GLU A 45 -12.36 -12.96 12.94
C GLU A 45 -12.99 -11.86 13.80
N GLY A 46 -12.40 -11.55 14.96
CA GLY A 46 -12.83 -10.44 15.79
C GLY A 46 -12.73 -9.09 15.07
N ALA A 47 -11.64 -8.86 14.35
CA ALA A 47 -11.46 -7.64 13.55
C ALA A 47 -12.45 -7.54 12.39
N VAL A 48 -12.79 -8.65 11.75
CA VAL A 48 -13.77 -8.69 10.65
C VAL A 48 -15.18 -8.40 11.16
N ARG A 49 -15.60 -8.98 12.30
CA ARG A 49 -16.93 -8.78 12.87
C ARG A 49 -17.17 -7.36 13.36
N SER A 50 -16.15 -6.72 13.95
CA SER A 50 -16.26 -5.35 14.45
C SER A 50 -16.34 -4.30 13.35
N ALA A 51 -16.01 -4.65 12.11
CA ALA A 51 -15.91 -3.70 11.00
C ALA A 51 -17.11 -3.80 10.06
N LYS A 52 -17.76 -2.65 9.78
CA LYS A 52 -18.82 -2.57 8.77
C LYS A 52 -18.33 -2.92 7.36
N ALA A 53 -17.06 -2.65 7.06
CA ALA A 53 -16.41 -2.98 5.81
C ALA A 53 -14.93 -3.28 6.04
N VAL A 54 -14.43 -4.33 5.38
CA VAL A 54 -13.08 -4.86 5.57
C VAL A 54 -12.34 -4.87 4.24
N THR A 55 -11.08 -4.46 4.28
CA THR A 55 -10.15 -4.63 3.14
C THR A 55 -8.92 -5.40 3.59
N ALA A 56 -8.26 -6.11 2.67
CA ALA A 56 -7.05 -6.87 2.97
C ALA A 56 -5.94 -6.00 3.59
N SER A 57 -5.80 -4.75 3.13
CA SER A 57 -4.81 -3.82 3.69
C SER A 57 -5.17 -3.34 5.09
N TRP A 58 -6.45 -3.16 5.40
CA TRP A 58 -6.88 -2.77 6.74
C TRP A 58 -6.67 -3.92 7.72
N LEU A 59 -7.09 -5.14 7.35
CA LEU A 59 -6.89 -6.34 8.16
C LEU A 59 -5.42 -6.61 8.43
N ALA A 60 -4.57 -6.51 7.39
CA ALA A 60 -3.13 -6.68 7.52
C ALA A 60 -2.48 -5.76 8.56
N ARG A 61 -2.96 -4.52 8.68
CA ARG A 61 -2.47 -3.55 9.68
C ARG A 61 -2.96 -3.88 11.09
N GLN A 62 -4.18 -4.39 11.23
CA GLN A 62 -4.75 -4.77 12.53
C GLN A 62 -4.09 -6.02 13.12
N THR A 63 -3.72 -6.97 12.26
CA THR A 63 -3.14 -8.26 12.68
C THR A 63 -1.62 -8.34 12.50
N ASN A 64 -0.96 -7.29 11.99
CA ASN A 64 0.47 -7.26 11.65
C ASN A 64 0.92 -8.42 10.73
N VAL A 65 0.11 -8.78 9.74
CA VAL A 65 0.42 -9.86 8.79
C VAL A 65 0.65 -9.32 7.38
N ARG A 66 1.26 -10.14 6.51
CA ARG A 66 1.42 -9.78 5.09
C ARG A 66 0.05 -9.58 4.42
N ILE A 67 -0.06 -8.55 3.57
CA ILE A 67 -1.29 -8.24 2.81
C ILE A 67 -1.74 -9.44 1.95
N SER A 68 -0.78 -10.22 1.43
CA SER A 68 -1.06 -11.45 0.68
C SER A 68 -1.79 -12.49 1.53
N THR A 69 -1.35 -12.69 2.78
CA THR A 69 -1.98 -13.63 3.71
C THR A 69 -3.37 -13.16 4.11
N ALA A 70 -3.54 -11.88 4.45
CA ALA A 70 -4.84 -11.29 4.75
C ALA A 70 -5.82 -11.40 3.56
N GLY A 71 -5.33 -11.20 2.33
CA GLY A 71 -6.14 -11.35 1.12
C GLY A 71 -6.53 -12.81 0.82
N ALA A 72 -5.65 -13.78 1.12
CA ALA A 72 -5.99 -15.20 1.03
C ALA A 72 -7.05 -15.58 2.07
N PHE A 73 -6.91 -15.10 3.31
CA PHE A 73 -7.86 -15.35 4.39
C PHE A 73 -9.27 -14.83 4.06
N LEU A 74 -9.40 -13.58 3.59
CA LEU A 74 -10.69 -13.01 3.19
C LEU A 74 -11.36 -13.77 2.04
N ARG A 75 -10.58 -14.27 1.07
CA ARG A 75 -11.10 -15.13 0.00
C ARG A 75 -11.57 -16.50 0.52
N GLY A 76 -10.88 -17.05 1.52
CA GLY A 76 -11.33 -18.26 2.21
C GLY A 76 -12.65 -18.04 2.96
N LEU A 77 -12.80 -16.91 3.64
CA LEU A 77 -14.05 -16.53 4.29
C LEU A 77 -15.19 -16.26 3.30
N GLU A 78 -14.88 -15.69 2.13
CA GLU A 78 -15.83 -15.50 1.03
C GLU A 78 -16.35 -16.85 0.54
N ALA A 79 -15.45 -17.82 0.31
CA ALA A 79 -15.81 -19.18 -0.09
C ALA A 79 -16.63 -19.93 0.99
N ALA A 80 -16.38 -19.63 2.27
CA ALA A 80 -17.14 -20.17 3.39
C ALA A 80 -18.49 -19.45 3.64
N GLY A 81 -18.78 -18.35 2.92
CA GLY A 81 -20.01 -17.56 3.08
C GLY A 81 -20.03 -16.64 4.31
N ALA A 82 -18.92 -16.51 5.05
CA ALA A 82 -18.83 -15.66 6.24
C ALA A 82 -18.71 -14.16 5.91
N VAL A 83 -18.22 -13.83 4.71
CA VAL A 83 -18.12 -12.45 4.22
C VAL A 83 -18.63 -12.37 2.79
N THR A 84 -19.29 -11.26 2.45
CA THR A 84 -19.73 -10.96 1.08
C THR A 84 -18.91 -9.83 0.48
N VAL A 85 -18.77 -9.80 -0.84
CA VAL A 85 -18.11 -8.70 -1.53
C VAL A 85 -19.12 -7.54 -1.66
N ALA A 86 -18.90 -6.47 -0.91
CA ALA A 86 -19.71 -5.26 -0.99
C ALA A 86 -19.38 -4.43 -2.25
N GLY A 87 -18.18 -4.61 -2.80
CA GLY A 87 -17.77 -3.97 -4.05
C GLY A 87 -16.25 -3.98 -4.25
N GLY A 88 -15.80 -3.21 -5.23
CA GLY A 88 -14.39 -3.06 -5.58
C GLY A 88 -13.98 -3.87 -6.81
N ARG A 89 -12.67 -3.92 -7.07
CA ARG A 89 -12.06 -4.58 -8.23
C ARG A 89 -11.07 -5.64 -7.81
N ALA A 90 -10.63 -6.52 -8.71
CA ALA A 90 -9.81 -7.70 -8.39
C ALA A 90 -8.63 -7.46 -7.42
N GLY A 91 -7.91 -6.33 -7.55
CA GLY A 91 -6.80 -5.99 -6.65
C GLY A 91 -7.18 -5.25 -5.36
N ARG A 92 -8.42 -4.77 -5.25
CA ARG A 92 -8.93 -4.01 -4.10
C ARG A 92 -10.41 -4.30 -3.91
N ARG A 93 -10.70 -5.48 -3.35
CA ARG A 93 -12.04 -5.90 -2.93
C ARG A 93 -12.36 -5.30 -1.56
N ILE A 94 -13.62 -4.90 -1.41
CA ILE A 94 -14.22 -4.46 -0.15
C ILE A 94 -15.18 -5.56 0.27
N TYR A 95 -14.91 -6.14 1.43
CA TYR A 95 -15.74 -7.19 2.02
C TYR A 95 -16.64 -6.57 3.08
N ARG A 96 -17.81 -7.17 3.28
CA ARG A 96 -18.72 -6.88 4.37
C ARG A 96 -18.99 -8.20 5.11
N PRO A 97 -18.92 -8.22 6.46
CA PRO A 97 -19.38 -9.38 7.21
C PRO A 97 -20.87 -9.63 6.92
N ALA A 98 -21.21 -10.91 6.71
CA ALA A 98 -22.59 -11.34 6.48
C ALA A 98 -23.46 -11.10 7.72
#